data_AF-A0AAU9LNP8-F1
#
_entry.id   AF-A0AAU9LNP8-F1
#
_cell.length_a   1.000
_cell.length_b   1.000
_cell.length_c   1.000
_cell.angle_alpha   90.00
_cell.angle_beta   90.00
_cell.angle_gamma   90.00
#
_symmetry.space_group_name_H-M   'P 1'
#
loop_
_entity.id
_entity.type
_entity.pdbx_description
1 polymer ?
#
loop_
_entity_poly.entity_id
_entity_poly.type
_entity_poly.pdbx_seq_one_letter_code
_entity_poly.pdbx_strand_id
1 'polypeptide(L)'
;MPNNYPTSRIYTVDQYATALVRQYSQQLTALYKLGARKIAVFGLGPLGCTPTEIARFGTGGKPCVDSINNATSLYNDRLKPLVYELNSNFPDARFTFINVTISPSASQQVGPCCQVREDGQCIPNSIPCPDRNLTIFYDGLHPTEITNMGIASRSYNAPSPMDASPYDISALVQL
;
A
#
# COMPACT_ATOMS: atom_id res chain seq x y z
N MET A 1 -4.01 -15.61 6.04
CA MET A 1 -4.79 -16.85 5.73
C MET A 1 -3.87 -18.07 5.68
N PRO A 2 -3.44 -18.62 6.83
CA PRO A 2 -2.56 -19.81 6.84
C PRO A 2 -3.22 -21.06 6.23
N ASN A 3 -4.56 -21.07 6.11
CA ASN A 3 -5.30 -22.17 5.49
C ASN A 3 -5.22 -22.16 3.95
N ASN A 4 -4.93 -21.01 3.34
CA ASN A 4 -4.86 -20.85 1.88
C ASN A 4 -3.43 -20.70 1.38
N TYR A 5 -2.54 -20.15 2.22
CA TYR A 5 -1.13 -19.95 1.89
C TYR A 5 -0.24 -20.44 3.03
N PRO A 6 0.71 -21.37 2.77
CA PRO A 6 1.62 -21.88 3.79
C PRO A 6 2.74 -20.89 4.14
N THR A 7 2.72 -19.68 3.58
CA THR A 7 3.77 -18.67 3.69
C THR A 7 4.25 -18.45 5.12
N SER A 8 3.35 -18.30 6.08
CA SER A 8 3.70 -18.05 7.49
C SER A 8 4.32 -19.27 8.20
N ARG A 9 4.28 -20.46 7.57
CA ARG A 9 4.95 -21.68 8.04
C ARG A 9 6.32 -21.87 7.38
N ILE A 10 6.54 -21.24 6.22
CA ILE A 10 7.77 -21.37 5.41
C ILE A 10 8.73 -20.22 5.68
N TYR A 11 8.20 -19.02 5.92
CA TYR A 11 8.97 -17.80 6.08
C TYR A 11 8.68 -17.12 7.42
N THR A 12 9.72 -16.58 8.04
CA THR A 12 9.55 -15.47 8.99
C THR A 12 9.06 -14.22 8.25
N VAL A 13 8.51 -13.24 8.98
CA VAL A 13 8.10 -11.94 8.39
C VAL A 13 9.24 -11.30 7.61
N ASP A 14 10.45 -11.37 8.18
CA ASP A 14 11.67 -10.89 7.56
C ASP A 14 11.99 -11.61 6.24
N GLN A 15 12.01 -12.93 6.25
CA GLN A 15 12.28 -13.71 5.03
C GLN A 15 11.22 -13.46 3.96
N TYR A 16 9.95 -13.30 4.35
CA TYR A 16 8.87 -13.07 3.40
C TYR A 16 8.94 -11.68 2.77
N ALA A 17 9.21 -10.63 3.55
CA ALA A 17 9.42 -9.29 2.99
C ALA A 17 10.61 -9.27 2.01
N THR A 18 11.70 -9.99 2.31
CA THR A 18 12.83 -10.16 1.38
C THR A 18 12.41 -10.90 0.11
N ALA A 19 11.64 -11.97 0.23
CA ALA A 19 11.15 -12.73 -0.92
C ALA A 19 10.24 -11.88 -1.83
N LEU A 20 9.35 -11.09 -1.25
CA LEU A 20 8.46 -10.18 -1.99
C LEU A 20 9.25 -9.09 -2.73
N VAL A 21 10.21 -8.44 -2.07
CA VAL A 21 11.05 -7.41 -2.70
C VAL A 21 11.90 -7.99 -3.83
N ARG A 22 12.45 -9.20 -3.64
CA ARG A 22 13.20 -9.90 -4.69
C ARG A 22 12.31 -10.23 -5.90
N GLN A 23 11.11 -10.72 -5.66
CA GLN A 23 10.14 -11.01 -6.73
C GLN A 23 9.75 -9.73 -7.48
N TYR A 24 9.52 -8.63 -6.75
CA TYR A 24 9.15 -7.37 -7.38
C TYR A 24 10.31 -6.74 -8.17
N SER A 25 11.55 -6.85 -7.67
CA SER A 25 12.76 -6.46 -8.41
C SER A 25 12.86 -7.16 -9.77
N GLN A 26 12.56 -8.47 -9.82
CA GLN A 26 12.54 -9.21 -11.08
C GLN A 26 11.47 -8.69 -12.05
N GLN A 27 10.28 -8.37 -11.54
CA GLN A 27 9.19 -7.81 -12.35
C GLN A 27 9.53 -6.40 -12.87
N LEU A 28 10.07 -5.53 -12.03
CA LEU A 28 10.52 -4.19 -12.41
C LEU A 28 11.65 -4.24 -13.46
N THR A 29 12.59 -5.18 -13.28
CA THR A 29 13.65 -5.45 -14.27
C THR A 29 13.07 -5.96 -15.59
N ALA A 30 12.02 -6.80 -15.55
CA ALA A 30 11.34 -7.26 -16.76
C ALA A 30 10.64 -6.10 -17.49
N LEU A 31 9.94 -5.21 -16.77
CA LEU A 31 9.34 -4.01 -17.36
C LEU A 31 10.39 -3.12 -18.02
N TYR A 32 11.53 -2.91 -17.37
CA TYR A 32 12.65 -2.17 -17.95
C TYR A 32 13.15 -2.81 -19.27
N LYS A 33 13.34 -4.13 -19.29
CA LYS A 33 13.75 -4.89 -20.48
C LYS A 33 12.71 -4.81 -21.62
N LEU A 34 11.44 -4.60 -21.28
CA LEU A 34 10.35 -4.38 -22.24
C LEU A 34 10.22 -2.92 -22.73
N GLY A 35 11.08 -2.02 -22.25
CA GLY A 35 11.11 -0.62 -22.71
C GLY A 35 10.55 0.40 -21.71
N ALA A 36 10.10 -0.01 -20.52
CA ALA A 36 9.67 0.95 -19.50
C ALA A 36 10.87 1.81 -19.05
N ARG A 37 10.67 3.13 -18.95
CA ARG A 37 11.72 4.09 -18.55
C ARG A 37 11.35 5.00 -17.40
N LYS A 38 10.06 5.15 -17.12
CA LYS A 38 9.55 5.96 -16.00
C LYS A 38 8.61 5.10 -15.20
N ILE A 39 8.98 4.78 -13.96
CA ILE A 39 8.28 3.76 -13.17
C ILE A 39 8.05 4.28 -11.75
N ALA A 40 6.78 4.45 -11.39
CA ALA A 40 6.36 4.73 -10.03
C ALA A 40 6.12 3.41 -9.28
N VAL A 41 6.86 3.21 -8.19
CA VAL A 41 6.88 2.00 -7.38
C VAL A 41 6.17 2.29 -6.06
N PHE A 42 4.92 1.85 -5.96
CA PHE A 42 4.09 2.09 -4.78
C PHE A 42 4.45 1.14 -3.64
N GLY A 43 4.62 1.69 -2.44
CA GLY A 43 4.71 0.92 -1.19
C GLY A 43 3.35 0.37 -0.75
N LEU A 44 3.33 -0.25 0.42
CA LEU A 44 2.11 -0.71 1.10
C LEU A 44 1.63 0.33 2.10
N GLY A 45 0.30 0.50 2.19
CA GLY A 45 -0.33 1.22 3.30
C GLY A 45 -0.34 0.38 4.58
N PRO A 46 -0.80 0.95 5.71
CA PRO A 46 -0.87 0.25 6.99
C PRO A 46 -2.02 -0.78 6.99
N LEU A 47 -1.75 -1.99 6.49
CA LEU A 47 -2.79 -3.04 6.33
C LEU A 47 -3.45 -3.46 7.65
N GLY A 48 -2.75 -3.34 8.78
CA GLY A 48 -3.30 -3.61 10.10
C GLY A 48 -4.38 -2.61 10.54
N CYS A 49 -4.54 -1.49 9.82
CA CYS A 49 -5.61 -0.54 10.04
C CYS A 49 -6.86 -0.81 9.19
N THR A 50 -6.85 -1.84 8.33
CA THR A 50 -8.03 -2.20 7.55
C THR A 50 -9.13 -2.78 8.45
N PRO A 51 -10.42 -2.50 8.19
CA PRO A 51 -11.51 -3.01 9.01
C PRO A 51 -11.51 -4.54 9.14
N THR A 52 -11.14 -5.26 8.06
CA THR A 52 -11.08 -6.73 8.07
C THR A 52 -10.01 -7.24 9.04
N GLU A 53 -8.82 -6.64 9.03
CA GLU A 53 -7.72 -7.07 9.89
C GLU A 53 -8.01 -6.71 11.36
N ILE A 54 -8.58 -5.53 11.62
CA ILE A 54 -9.03 -5.11 12.96
C ILE A 54 -10.08 -6.09 13.50
N ALA A 55 -11.11 -6.42 12.70
CA ALA A 55 -12.17 -7.34 13.12
C ALA A 55 -11.65 -8.76 13.37
N ARG A 56 -10.67 -9.20 12.56
CA ARG A 56 -10.13 -10.58 12.62
C ARG A 56 -9.15 -10.81 13.77
N PHE A 57 -8.25 -9.85 14.01
CA PHE A 57 -7.13 -10.04 14.93
C PHE A 57 -7.31 -9.27 16.24
N GLY A 58 -8.18 -8.25 16.26
CA GLY A 58 -8.28 -7.32 17.36
C GLY A 58 -7.04 -6.44 17.51
N THR A 59 -7.20 -5.30 18.17
CA THR A 59 -6.11 -4.32 18.32
C THR A 59 -5.51 -4.27 19.71
N GLY A 60 -6.10 -4.97 20.70
CA GLY A 60 -5.65 -4.90 22.09
C GLY A 60 -5.77 -3.49 22.69
N GLY A 61 -6.74 -2.69 22.24
CA GLY A 61 -6.96 -1.31 22.70
C GLY A 61 -6.20 -0.24 21.89
N LYS A 62 -5.44 -0.63 20.86
CA LYS A 62 -4.77 0.28 19.93
C LYS A 62 -5.67 0.65 18.74
N PRO A 63 -5.30 1.64 17.91
CA PRO A 63 -6.06 1.97 16.71
C PRO A 63 -5.99 0.90 15.61
N CYS A 64 -4.88 0.17 15.50
CA CYS A 64 -4.63 -0.81 14.44
C CYS A 64 -3.95 -2.08 14.97
N VAL A 65 -3.83 -3.10 14.13
CA VAL A 65 -3.08 -4.33 14.42
C VAL A 65 -1.58 -4.11 14.15
N ASP A 66 -0.83 -3.78 15.20
CA ASP A 66 0.59 -3.39 15.11
C ASP A 66 1.48 -4.44 14.43
N SER A 67 1.26 -5.73 14.70
CA SER A 67 2.08 -6.80 14.12
C SER A 67 2.00 -6.83 12.59
N ILE A 68 0.83 -6.50 12.03
CA ILE A 68 0.62 -6.41 10.58
C ILE A 68 1.26 -5.13 10.03
N ASN A 69 1.07 -3.99 10.72
CA ASN A 69 1.69 -2.73 10.31
C ASN A 69 3.23 -2.78 10.34
N ASN A 70 3.80 -3.48 11.31
CA ASN A 70 5.24 -3.71 11.39
C ASN A 70 5.73 -4.56 10.19
N ALA A 71 4.97 -5.58 9.79
CA ALA A 71 5.29 -6.37 8.60
C ALA A 71 5.24 -5.54 7.31
N THR A 72 4.24 -4.67 7.16
CA THR A 72 4.14 -3.76 6.00
C THR A 72 5.25 -2.71 5.99
N SER A 73 5.63 -2.18 7.16
CA SER A 73 6.75 -1.24 7.28
C SER A 73 8.05 -1.90 6.84
N LEU A 74 8.35 -3.11 7.34
CA LEU A 74 9.56 -3.84 6.99
C LEU A 74 9.67 -4.10 5.48
N TYR A 75 8.56 -4.36 4.79
CA TYR A 75 8.54 -4.47 3.34
C TYR A 75 8.89 -3.13 2.66
N ASN A 76 8.26 -2.03 3.09
CA ASN A 76 8.52 -0.69 2.54
C ASN A 76 9.97 -0.24 2.77
N ASP A 77 10.53 -0.53 3.95
CA ASP A 77 11.91 -0.21 4.33
C ASP A 77 12.94 -0.88 3.41
N ARG A 78 12.56 -1.99 2.75
CA ARG A 78 13.38 -2.69 1.77
C ARG A 78 13.08 -2.28 0.34
N LEU A 79 11.83 -1.93 0.05
CA LEU A 79 11.41 -1.49 -1.28
C LEU A 79 12.06 -0.15 -1.66
N LYS A 80 12.21 0.77 -0.70
CA LYS A 80 12.82 2.08 -0.96
C LYS A 80 14.31 1.98 -1.37
N PRO A 81 15.20 1.23 -0.68
CA PRO A 81 16.56 0.95 -1.16
C PRO A 81 16.61 0.32 -2.55
N LEU A 82 15.71 -0.62 -2.86
CA LEU A 82 15.64 -1.25 -4.18
C LEU A 82 15.41 -0.21 -5.30
N VAL A 83 14.59 0.82 -5.06
CA VAL A 83 14.39 1.90 -6.05
C VAL A 83 15.70 2.63 -6.37
N TYR A 84 16.55 2.88 -5.39
CA TYR A 84 17.86 3.51 -5.63
C TYR A 84 18.82 2.57 -6.36
N GLU A 85 18.83 1.28 -6.00
CA GLU A 85 19.62 0.25 -6.69
C GLU A 85 19.23 0.17 -8.17
N LEU A 86 17.92 0.14 -8.48
CA LEU A 86 17.40 0.09 -9.85
C LEU A 86 17.81 1.34 -10.64
N ASN A 87 17.76 2.54 -10.04
CA ASN A 87 18.23 3.77 -10.69
C ASN A 87 19.75 3.75 -10.95
N SER A 88 20.53 3.10 -10.09
CA SER A 88 21.98 2.94 -10.31
C SER A 88 22.30 1.92 -11.41
N ASN A 89 21.54 0.82 -11.47
CA ASN A 89 21.76 -0.26 -12.42
C ASN A 89 21.22 0.06 -13.82
N PHE A 90 20.21 0.93 -13.93
CA PHE A 90 19.54 1.28 -15.18
C PHE A 90 19.61 2.80 -15.41
N PRO A 91 20.76 3.32 -15.89
CA PRO A 91 21.00 4.77 -15.97
C PRO A 91 20.08 5.49 -16.98
N ASP A 92 19.50 4.76 -17.94
CA ASP A 92 18.52 5.26 -18.91
C ASP A 92 17.07 5.22 -18.39
N ALA A 93 16.82 4.66 -17.21
CA ALA A 93 15.51 4.62 -16.57
C ALA A 93 15.45 5.45 -15.28
N ARG A 94 14.22 5.71 -14.84
CA ARG A 94 13.86 6.56 -13.70
C ARG A 94 12.79 5.87 -12.88
N PHE A 95 13.16 5.47 -11.67
CA PHE A 95 12.28 4.84 -10.68
C PHE A 95 12.04 5.80 -9.52
N THR A 96 10.80 5.88 -9.05
CA THR A 96 10.48 6.56 -7.79
C THR A 96 9.65 5.69 -6.87
N PHE A 97 9.93 5.75 -5.57
CA PHE A 97 9.12 5.16 -4.53
C PHE A 97 7.97 6.10 -4.17
N ILE A 98 6.74 5.58 -4.11
CA ILE A 98 5.56 6.31 -3.66
C ILE A 98 5.09 5.73 -2.33
N ASN A 99 5.05 6.58 -1.31
CA ASN A 99 4.52 6.22 0.00
C ASN A 99 3.00 6.44 0.03
N VAL A 100 2.26 5.33 0.08
CA VAL A 100 0.79 5.35 0.16
C VAL A 100 0.28 5.20 1.59
N THR A 101 1.12 5.44 2.60
CA THR A 101 0.66 5.46 3.98
C THR A 101 -0.40 6.54 4.12
N ILE A 102 -1.65 6.11 4.22
CA ILE A 102 -2.80 6.98 4.42
C ILE A 102 -2.63 7.60 5.80
N SER A 103 -2.46 8.92 5.85
CA SER A 103 -2.69 9.68 7.08
C SER A 103 -4.16 10.09 7.08
N PRO A 104 -5.02 9.48 7.91
CA PRO A 104 -6.41 9.89 8.01
C PRO A 104 -6.48 11.37 8.37
N SER A 105 -7.38 12.13 7.74
CA SER A 105 -7.80 13.39 8.33
C SER A 105 -8.56 13.11 9.63
N ALA A 106 -8.45 13.96 10.65
CA ALA A 106 -9.11 13.77 11.95
C ALA A 106 -10.64 13.59 11.89
N SER A 107 -11.27 13.95 10.77
CA SER A 107 -12.70 13.83 10.50
C SER A 107 -13.13 12.50 9.86
N GLN A 108 -12.20 11.65 9.40
CA GLN A 108 -12.53 10.42 8.69
C GLN A 108 -12.70 9.23 9.63
N GLN A 109 -13.79 8.48 9.45
CA GLN A 109 -14.05 7.25 10.17
C GLN A 109 -13.25 6.07 9.60
N VAL A 110 -12.82 5.15 10.47
CA VAL A 110 -11.99 3.98 10.13
C VAL A 110 -12.87 2.72 9.89
N GLY A 111 -14.10 2.89 9.37
CA GLY A 111 -15.05 1.78 9.15
C GLY A 111 -15.36 1.54 7.66
N PRO A 112 -15.89 0.38 7.25
CA PRO A 112 -16.31 0.19 5.87
C PRO A 112 -17.58 0.99 5.56
N CYS A 113 -17.71 1.49 4.34
CA CYS A 113 -18.95 2.12 3.86
C CYS A 113 -20.08 1.11 3.61
N CYS A 114 -19.80 -0.18 3.48
CA CYS A 114 -20.81 -1.21 3.27
C CYS A 114 -20.78 -2.27 4.38
N GLN A 115 -21.81 -3.12 4.42
CA GLN A 115 -21.73 -4.36 5.20
C GLN A 115 -20.74 -5.30 4.52
N VAL A 116 -19.77 -5.78 5.28
CA VAL A 116 -18.67 -6.62 4.78
C VAL A 116 -18.88 -8.08 5.12
N ARG A 117 -18.52 -8.97 4.20
CA ARG A 117 -18.41 -10.41 4.41
C ARG A 117 -17.09 -10.74 5.13
N GLU A 118 -16.91 -12.01 5.49
CA GLU A 118 -15.68 -12.51 6.13
C GLU A 118 -14.43 -12.33 5.24
N ASP A 119 -14.59 -12.31 3.91
CA ASP A 119 -13.51 -12.05 2.96
C ASP A 119 -13.16 -10.56 2.80
N GLY A 120 -13.81 -9.68 3.58
CA GLY A 120 -13.59 -8.23 3.57
C GLY A 120 -14.31 -7.48 2.45
N GLN A 121 -15.00 -8.18 1.54
CA GLN A 121 -15.74 -7.53 0.45
C GLN A 121 -17.15 -7.15 0.88
N CYS A 122 -17.75 -6.17 0.21
CA CYS A 122 -19.16 -5.82 0.41
C CYS A 122 -20.09 -7.02 0.14
N ILE A 123 -21.18 -7.10 0.92
CA ILE A 123 -22.30 -7.99 0.60
C ILE A 123 -22.96 -7.50 -0.70
N PRO A 124 -23.12 -8.36 -1.73
CA PRO A 124 -23.77 -7.98 -2.97
C PRO A 124 -25.17 -7.42 -2.73
N ASN A 125 -25.52 -6.33 -3.41
CA ASN A 125 -26.80 -5.62 -3.29
C ASN A 125 -27.11 -5.02 -1.90
N SER A 126 -26.14 -4.97 -0.98
CA SER A 126 -26.31 -4.23 0.28
C SER A 126 -26.30 -2.72 0.03
N ILE A 127 -26.98 -1.97 0.91
CA ILE A 127 -27.04 -0.50 0.84
C ILE A 127 -25.71 0.04 1.42
N PRO A 128 -24.92 0.79 0.64
CA PRO A 128 -23.73 1.46 1.16
C PRO A 128 -24.11 2.67 2.02
N CYS A 129 -23.13 3.20 2.75
CA CYS A 129 -23.26 4.37 3.59
C CYS A 129 -23.76 5.57 2.75
N PRO A 130 -24.56 6.47 3.35
CA PRO A 130 -25.18 7.58 2.62
C PRO A 130 -24.15 8.59 2.10
N ASP A 131 -23.03 8.77 2.80
CA ASP A 131 -21.93 9.64 2.39
C ASP A 131 -20.59 8.90 2.43
N ARG A 132 -20.04 8.64 1.23
CA ARG A 132 -18.78 7.92 1.03
C ARG A 132 -17.55 8.78 1.33
N ASN A 133 -17.73 10.09 1.50
CA ASN A 133 -16.62 11.01 1.78
C ASN A 133 -16.21 11.01 3.26
N LEU A 134 -17.04 10.45 4.14
CA LEU A 134 -16.81 10.44 5.58
C LEU A 134 -15.98 9.26 6.08
N THR A 135 -15.70 8.28 5.21
CA THR A 135 -14.96 7.08 5.58
C THR A 135 -13.76 6.83 4.68
N ILE A 136 -12.72 6.24 5.28
CA ILE A 136 -11.48 5.85 4.61
C ILE A 136 -11.73 4.66 3.68
N PHE A 137 -12.55 3.69 4.10
CA PHE A 137 -12.70 2.40 3.43
C PHE A 137 -14.08 2.21 2.82
N TYR A 138 -14.12 1.75 1.56
CA TYR A 138 -15.36 1.41 0.88
C TYR A 138 -15.89 0.07 1.39
N ASP A 139 -15.05 -0.95 1.35
CA ASP A 139 -15.29 -2.26 1.96
C ASP A 139 -14.32 -2.48 3.14
N GLY A 140 -14.06 -3.73 3.54
CA GLY A 140 -13.20 -4.04 4.66
C GLY A 140 -11.69 -3.93 4.37
N LEU A 141 -11.29 -3.60 3.14
CA LEU A 141 -9.90 -3.63 2.66
C LEU A 141 -9.56 -2.42 1.78
N HIS A 142 -10.45 -2.05 0.86
CA HIS A 142 -10.20 -1.09 -0.19
C HIS A 142 -10.67 0.32 0.20
N PRO A 143 -9.87 1.36 -0.11
CA PRO A 143 -10.21 2.74 0.20
C PRO A 143 -11.40 3.26 -0.62
N THR A 144 -12.11 4.25 -0.07
CA THR A 144 -13.11 5.04 -0.79
C THR A 144 -12.49 5.91 -1.88
N GLU A 145 -13.33 6.47 -2.75
CA GLU A 145 -12.92 7.43 -3.78
C GLU A 145 -12.17 8.63 -3.19
N ILE A 146 -12.69 9.24 -2.11
CA ILE A 146 -12.05 10.40 -1.48
C ILE A 146 -10.63 10.10 -0.99
N THR A 147 -10.44 8.89 -0.43
CA THR A 147 -9.12 8.43 0.03
C THR A 147 -8.20 8.17 -1.15
N ASN A 148 -8.68 7.51 -2.21
CA ASN A 148 -7.91 7.29 -3.43
C ASN A 148 -7.51 8.61 -4.11
N MET A 149 -8.39 9.62 -4.16
CA MET A 149 -8.06 10.96 -4.66
C MET A 149 -6.96 11.61 -3.83
N GLY A 150 -7.01 11.48 -2.50
CA GLY A 150 -5.95 11.97 -1.62
C GLY A 150 -4.61 11.28 -1.90
N ILE A 151 -4.59 9.95 -2.01
CA ILE A 151 -3.38 9.17 -2.35
C ILE A 151 -2.85 9.60 -3.72
N ALA A 152 -3.70 9.68 -4.74
CA ALA A 152 -3.31 10.06 -6.09
C ALA A 152 -2.73 11.48 -6.13
N SER A 153 -3.37 12.44 -5.46
CA SER A 153 -2.88 13.82 -5.39
C SER A 153 -1.51 13.91 -4.74
N ARG A 154 -1.29 13.21 -3.61
CA ARG A 154 -0.01 13.22 -2.89
C ARG A 154 1.08 12.42 -3.61
N SER A 155 0.70 11.41 -4.39
CA SER A 155 1.62 10.67 -5.27
C SER A 155 2.08 11.52 -6.45
N TYR A 156 1.19 12.35 -6.99
CA TYR A 156 1.46 13.17 -8.15
C TYR A 156 2.28 14.42 -7.83
N ASN A 157 1.81 15.21 -6.85
CA ASN A 157 2.49 16.42 -6.37
C ASN A 157 2.79 16.22 -4.89
N ALA A 158 3.97 15.70 -4.56
CA ALA A 158 4.31 15.33 -3.18
C ALA A 158 4.46 16.58 -2.30
N PRO A 159 3.53 16.86 -1.35
CA PRO A 159 3.68 17.99 -0.45
C PRO A 159 4.78 17.77 0.60
N SER A 160 5.17 16.52 0.85
CA SER A 160 6.26 16.15 1.77
C SER A 160 7.29 15.25 1.07
N PRO A 161 8.60 15.39 1.39
CA PRO A 161 9.62 14.43 0.96
C PRO A 161 9.39 12.99 1.46
N MET A 162 8.45 12.78 2.39
CA MET A 162 8.05 11.46 2.86
C MET A 162 7.02 10.78 1.95
N ASP A 163 6.42 11.51 1.01
CA ASP A 163 5.35 11.02 0.13
C ASP A 163 5.89 10.34 -1.12
N ALA A 164 7.04 10.81 -1.61
CA ALA A 164 7.71 10.22 -2.76
C ALA A 164 9.23 10.40 -2.67
N SER A 165 9.99 9.49 -3.28
CA SER A 165 11.46 9.60 -3.30
C SER A 165 12.09 8.80 -4.45
N PRO A 166 13.05 9.34 -5.22
CA PRO A 166 13.67 10.66 -5.04
C PRO A 166 12.86 11.85 -5.57
N TYR A 167 11.80 11.61 -6.33
CA TYR A 167 10.93 12.65 -6.90
C TYR A 167 9.47 12.17 -6.96
N ASP A 168 8.50 13.06 -7.05
CA ASP A 168 7.10 12.67 -7.27
C ASP A 168 6.81 12.28 -8.73
N ILE A 169 5.56 11.88 -9.01
CA ILE A 169 5.19 11.49 -10.37
C ILE A 169 5.21 12.70 -11.32
N SER A 170 4.85 13.91 -10.87
CA SER A 170 4.87 15.10 -11.73
C SER A 170 6.29 15.43 -12.22
N ALA A 171 7.29 15.26 -11.36
CA ALA A 171 8.70 15.44 -11.71
C ALA A 171 9.21 14.25 -12.55
N LEU A 172 8.85 13.01 -12.20
CA LEU A 172 9.22 11.82 -12.98
C LEU A 172 8.83 11.95 -14.45
N VAL A 173 7.62 12.43 -14.75
CA VAL A 173 7.13 12.54 -16.14
C VAL A 173 7.85 13.61 -16.96
N GLN A 174 8.65 14.49 -16.33
CA GLN A 174 9.44 15.53 -17.00
C GLN A 174 10.90 15.12 -17.27
N LEU A 175 11.41 14.07 -16.61
CA LEU A 175 12.80 13.57 -16.75
C LEU A 175 13.07 12.82 -18.05
#